data_AF-A0A957FQW7-F1
#
_entry.id   AF-A0A957FQW7-F1
#
_cell.length_a   1.000
_cell.length_b   1.000
_cell.length_c   1.000
_cell.angle_alpha   90.00
_cell.angle_beta   90.00
_cell.angle_gamma   90.00
#
_symmetry.space_group_name_H-M   'P 1'
#
loop_
_entity.id
_entity.type
_entity.pdbx_description
1 polymer ?
#
loop_
_entity_poly.entity_id
_entity_poly.type
_entity_poly.pdbx_seq_one_letter_code
_entity_poly.pdbx_strand_id
1 'polypeptide(L)'
;MSRLDWLLGISVFVVLLIVAVIGLFFWQQSQLDLAVTPVSGAGGVVVATRPPFEPSEGQPALLSFGRAHSKALAWDGEASLITASATWPQVNSADDVRGGQASWNFVFYSPVNDTAVSTTVVDKQVSVGDPYPTYQTLNPLQISGWQIDSDDAINLFLLNGGEAFLRDQTDVSLTSQLSTIAGNGRMEWLISAFANRNGETFTIRIDASTGDILEVR
;
A
#
# COMPACT_ATOMS: atom_id res chain seq x y z
N MET A 1 -8.72 -53.27 -20.16
CA MET A 1 -8.32 -51.88 -19.89
C MET A 1 -7.85 -51.29 -21.21
N SER A 2 -8.55 -50.28 -21.74
CA SER A 2 -8.24 -49.75 -23.06
C SER A 2 -6.99 -48.85 -23.00
N ARG A 3 -6.27 -48.69 -24.11
CA ARG A 3 -5.12 -47.76 -24.18
C ARG A 3 -5.51 -46.32 -23.80
N LEU A 4 -6.79 -45.96 -23.98
CA LEU A 4 -7.34 -44.65 -23.65
C LEU A 4 -7.49 -44.46 -22.12
N ASP A 5 -7.95 -45.49 -21.41
CA ASP A 5 -8.08 -45.47 -19.93
C ASP A 5 -6.71 -45.30 -19.26
N TRP A 6 -5.67 -45.90 -19.85
CA TRP A 6 -4.30 -45.80 -19.35
C TRP A 6 -3.71 -44.39 -19.54
N LEU A 7 -3.95 -43.76 -20.69
CA LEU A 7 -3.51 -42.38 -20.96
C LEU A 7 -4.23 -41.36 -20.08
N LEU A 8 -5.53 -41.55 -19.84
CA LEU A 8 -6.31 -40.71 -18.92
C LEU A 8 -5.79 -40.81 -17.49
N GLY A 9 -5.45 -42.02 -17.02
CA GLY A 9 -4.88 -42.22 -15.69
C GLY A 9 -3.56 -41.47 -15.49
N ILE A 10 -2.67 -41.50 -16.48
CA ILE A 10 -1.38 -40.78 -16.42
C ILE A 10 -1.61 -39.26 -16.41
N SER A 11 -2.51 -38.76 -17.25
CA SER A 11 -2.79 -37.31 -17.33
C SER A 11 -3.28 -36.76 -15.98
N VAL A 12 -4.23 -37.43 -15.34
CA VAL A 12 -4.76 -37.01 -14.03
C VAL A 12 -3.67 -37.04 -12.96
N PHE A 13 -2.81 -38.06 -12.97
CA PHE A 13 -1.69 -38.16 -12.04
C PHE A 13 -0.70 -36.99 -12.20
N VAL A 14 -0.36 -36.62 -13.44
CA VAL A 14 0.54 -35.49 -13.72
C VAL A 14 -0.05 -34.17 -13.26
N VAL A 15 -1.34 -33.93 -13.51
CA VAL A 15 -2.02 -32.70 -13.05
C VAL A 15 -2.03 -32.60 -11.53
N LEU A 16 -2.34 -33.69 -10.83
CA LEU A 16 -2.31 -33.72 -9.36
C LEU A 16 -0.91 -33.46 -8.80
N LEU A 17 0.13 -33.99 -9.45
CA LEU A 17 1.51 -33.76 -9.06
C LEU A 17 1.91 -32.29 -9.23
N ILE A 18 1.50 -31.64 -10.32
CA ILE A 18 1.74 -30.21 -10.54
C ILE A 18 1.05 -29.37 -9.46
N VAL A 19 -0.23 -29.65 -9.15
CA VAL A 19 -0.97 -28.94 -8.10
C VAL A 19 -0.32 -29.12 -6.73
N ALA A 20 0.15 -30.33 -6.41
CA ALA A 20 0.86 -30.60 -5.15
C ALA A 20 2.19 -29.84 -5.06
N VAL A 21 2.97 -29.77 -6.15
CA VAL A 21 4.22 -29.01 -6.19
C VAL A 21 3.96 -27.51 -6.03
N ILE A 22 2.94 -26.97 -6.69
CA ILE A 22 2.56 -25.56 -6.56
C ILE A 22 2.12 -25.27 -5.12
N GLY A 23 1.24 -26.09 -4.54
CA GLY A 23 0.80 -25.94 -3.16
C GLY A 23 1.96 -26.00 -2.15
N LEU A 24 2.92 -26.89 -2.38
CA LEU A 24 4.11 -27.03 -1.53
C LEU A 24 5.06 -25.83 -1.69
N PHE A 25 5.18 -25.27 -2.90
CA PHE A 25 5.96 -24.06 -3.14
C PHE A 25 5.35 -22.83 -2.44
N PHE A 26 4.02 -22.65 -2.52
CA PHE A 26 3.32 -21.59 -1.79
C PHE A 26 3.42 -21.77 -0.27
N TRP A 27 3.40 -23.01 0.23
CA TRP A 27 3.60 -23.28 1.66
C TRP A 27 5.04 -23.02 2.11
N GLN A 28 6.06 -23.30 1.28
CA GLN A 28 7.43 -22.95 1.61
C GLN A 28 7.65 -21.43 1.62
N GLN A 29 7.01 -20.69 0.70
CA GLN A 29 7.05 -19.22 0.72
C GLN A 29 6.41 -18.64 1.99
N SER A 30 5.34 -19.25 2.52
CA SER A 30 4.71 -18.76 3.75
C SER A 30 5.51 -19.03 5.03
N GLN A 31 6.51 -19.92 5.00
CA GLN A 31 7.38 -20.19 6.15
C GLN A 31 8.70 -19.38 6.14
N LEU A 32 8.96 -18.58 5.11
CA LEU A 32 10.14 -17.72 5.07
C LEU A 32 9.96 -16.39 5.81
N ASP A 33 8.74 -16.07 6.25
CA ASP A 33 8.51 -15.06 7.27
C ASP A 33 8.58 -15.72 8.65
N LEU A 34 9.36 -15.12 9.56
CA LEU A 34 9.59 -15.51 10.97
C LEU A 34 10.85 -16.35 11.27
N ALA A 35 12.00 -15.95 10.73
CA ALA A 35 13.24 -16.11 11.49
C ALA A 35 13.38 -14.97 12.51
N VAL A 36 12.47 -14.89 13.49
CA VAL A 36 12.71 -14.11 14.71
C VAL A 36 13.75 -14.89 15.49
N THR A 37 15.00 -14.43 15.45
CA THR A 37 16.06 -14.99 16.30
C THR A 37 15.69 -14.70 17.76
N PRO A 38 15.42 -15.72 18.60
CA PRO A 38 15.27 -15.48 20.02
C PRO A 38 16.63 -15.07 20.57
N VAL A 39 16.77 -13.80 20.98
CA VAL A 39 17.87 -13.37 21.84
C VAL A 39 17.72 -14.10 23.17
N SER A 40 18.41 -15.23 23.32
CA SER A 40 18.62 -15.89 24.61
C SER A 40 19.59 -15.06 25.45
N GLY A 41 19.11 -13.91 25.92
CA GLY A 41 19.70 -13.18 27.03
C GLY A 41 18.95 -13.59 28.30
N ALA A 42 19.64 -14.23 29.23
CA ALA A 42 19.16 -14.41 30.60
C ALA A 42 19.10 -13.04 31.30
N GLY A 43 18.07 -12.27 30.98
CA GLY A 43 17.69 -11.02 31.61
C GLY A 43 16.17 -10.95 31.52
N GLY A 44 15.51 -10.73 32.65
CA GLY A 44 14.05 -10.85 32.77
C GLY A 44 13.31 -10.23 31.60
N VAL A 45 12.31 -10.94 31.08
CA VAL A 45 11.40 -10.45 30.03
C VAL A 45 10.66 -9.25 30.62
N VAL A 46 11.24 -8.07 30.45
CA VAL A 46 10.50 -6.83 30.50
C VAL A 46 9.62 -6.90 29.27
N VAL A 47 8.35 -7.27 29.46
CA VAL A 47 7.32 -7.05 28.45
C VAL A 47 7.41 -5.56 28.16
N ALA A 48 8.08 -5.19 27.07
CA ALA A 48 8.08 -3.83 26.59
C ALA A 48 6.64 -3.57 26.20
N THR A 49 5.87 -3.02 27.13
CA THR A 49 4.59 -2.39 26.85
C THR A 49 4.88 -1.45 25.71
N ARG A 50 4.40 -1.80 24.51
CA ARG A 50 4.43 -0.91 23.36
C ARG A 50 3.89 0.42 23.88
N PRO A 51 4.65 1.53 23.78
CA PRO A 51 4.18 2.80 24.28
C PRO A 51 2.79 3.04 23.70
N PRO A 52 1.84 3.59 24.49
CA PRO A 52 0.56 4.01 23.96
C PRO A 52 0.80 4.78 22.66
N PHE A 53 0.11 4.39 21.59
CA PHE A 53 0.16 5.13 20.34
C PHE A 53 -0.39 6.53 20.64
N GLU A 54 0.50 7.49 20.83
CA GLU A 54 0.09 8.89 20.90
C GLU A 54 -0.27 9.30 19.47
N PRO A 55 -1.51 9.77 19.22
CA PRO A 55 -1.88 10.26 17.92
C PRO A 55 -1.00 11.46 17.59
N SER A 56 -0.04 11.30 16.67
CA SER A 56 0.66 12.45 16.10
C SER A 56 -0.33 13.22 15.22
N GLU A 57 -0.26 14.54 15.21
CA GLU A 57 -0.93 15.34 14.18
C GLU A 57 -0.44 14.85 12.82
N GLY A 58 -1.33 14.20 12.05
CA GLY A 58 -0.99 13.69 10.73
C GLY A 58 -0.64 14.83 9.78
N GLN A 59 -0.01 14.48 8.66
CA GLN A 59 0.34 15.44 7.62
C GLN A 59 -0.29 15.04 6.28
N PRO A 60 -0.66 16.02 5.44
CA PRO A 60 -1.11 15.75 4.08
C PRO A 60 -0.02 15.11 3.23
N ALA A 61 -0.42 14.42 2.16
CA ALA A 61 0.49 13.78 1.22
C ALA A 61 1.39 14.79 0.52
N LEU A 62 0.86 15.93 0.08
CA LEU A 62 1.65 16.92 -0.69
C LEU A 62 2.75 17.56 0.17
N LEU A 63 2.48 17.81 1.45
CA LEU A 63 3.49 18.30 2.39
C LEU A 63 4.61 17.28 2.60
N SER A 64 4.24 16.01 2.79
CA SER A 64 5.18 14.90 2.96
C SER A 64 5.97 14.64 1.68
N PHE A 65 5.33 14.78 0.52
CA PHE A 65 5.94 14.65 -0.81
C PHE A 65 7.08 15.65 -0.99
N GLY A 66 6.92 16.93 -0.62
CA GLY A 66 8.00 17.92 -0.76
C GLY A 66 9.31 17.50 -0.08
N ARG A 67 9.20 16.83 1.09
CA ARG A 67 10.35 16.30 1.83
C ARG A 67 10.93 15.04 1.18
N ALA A 68 10.06 14.12 0.78
CA ALA A 68 10.46 12.90 0.09
C ALA A 68 11.16 13.19 -1.24
N HIS A 69 10.58 14.09 -2.04
CA HIS A 69 11.07 14.51 -3.35
C HIS A 69 12.48 15.12 -3.26
N SER A 70 12.74 15.95 -2.26
CA SER A 70 14.08 16.51 -2.03
C SER A 70 15.14 15.43 -1.79
N LYS A 71 14.78 14.32 -1.12
CA LYS A 71 15.68 13.19 -0.90
C LYS A 71 15.81 12.30 -2.13
N ALA A 72 14.72 12.09 -2.86
CA ALA A 72 14.72 11.37 -4.12
C ALA A 72 15.61 12.06 -5.16
N LEU A 73 15.53 13.40 -5.30
CA LEU A 73 16.40 14.17 -6.18
C LEU A 73 17.88 14.12 -5.81
N ALA A 74 18.19 13.95 -4.52
CA ALA A 74 19.56 13.77 -4.05
C ALA A 74 20.10 12.36 -4.36
N TRP A 75 19.22 11.38 -4.45
CA TRP A 75 19.55 10.03 -4.91
C TRP A 75 19.75 10.00 -6.43
N ASP A 76 18.83 10.59 -7.19
CA ASP A 76 18.89 10.71 -8.65
C ASP A 76 18.22 12.00 -9.11
N GLY A 77 18.93 12.81 -9.91
CA GLY A 77 18.46 14.13 -10.35
C GLY A 77 17.22 14.10 -11.27
N GLU A 78 16.86 12.95 -11.81
CA GLU A 78 15.67 12.75 -12.65
C GLU A 78 14.59 11.89 -11.97
N ALA A 79 14.73 11.65 -10.66
CA ALA A 79 13.76 10.87 -9.88
C ALA A 79 12.35 11.46 -10.00
N SER A 80 11.42 10.65 -10.50
CA SER A 80 10.02 11.04 -10.73
C SER A 80 9.08 10.17 -9.89
N LEU A 81 8.03 10.77 -9.33
CA LEU A 81 7.08 10.07 -8.45
C LEU A 81 6.26 9.04 -9.23
N ILE A 82 6.09 7.83 -8.69
CA ILE A 82 5.25 6.75 -9.25
C ILE A 82 4.01 6.48 -8.41
N THR A 83 4.11 6.60 -7.09
CA THR A 83 2.95 6.40 -6.20
C THR A 83 3.22 7.06 -4.86
N ALA A 84 2.15 7.52 -4.22
CA ALA A 84 2.14 7.92 -2.82
C ALA A 84 1.08 7.11 -2.08
N SER A 85 1.39 6.58 -0.90
CA SER A 85 0.42 5.82 -0.12
C SER A 85 0.56 6.05 1.38
N ALA A 86 -0.56 5.88 2.07
CA ALA A 86 -0.66 5.90 3.52
C ALA A 86 -1.64 4.81 3.97
N THR A 87 -1.35 4.19 5.12
CA THR A 87 -2.20 3.16 5.71
C THR A 87 -2.47 3.50 7.16
N TRP A 88 -3.75 3.52 7.54
CA TRP A 88 -4.23 3.60 8.91
C TRP A 88 -4.58 2.17 9.33
N PRO A 89 -3.74 1.51 10.16
CA PRO A 89 -3.92 0.11 10.49
C PRO A 89 -5.15 -0.15 11.37
N GLN A 90 -5.64 0.89 12.06
CA GLN A 90 -6.82 0.81 12.89
C GLN A 90 -7.53 2.17 12.91
N VAL A 91 -8.73 2.20 12.34
CA VAL A 91 -9.65 3.32 12.31
C VAL A 91 -10.92 2.91 13.05
N ASN A 92 -11.31 3.70 14.03
CA ASN A 92 -12.52 3.49 14.83
C ASN A 92 -13.54 4.61 14.60
N SER A 93 -13.12 5.74 14.03
CA SER A 93 -13.99 6.88 13.75
C SER A 93 -13.52 7.67 12.53
N ALA A 94 -14.40 8.51 11.99
CA ALA A 94 -14.04 9.44 10.92
C ALA A 94 -13.00 10.49 11.37
N ASP A 95 -12.97 10.85 12.66
CA ASP A 95 -12.01 11.82 13.18
C ASP A 95 -10.58 11.27 13.18
N ASP A 96 -10.41 9.95 13.29
CA ASP A 96 -9.10 9.28 13.28
C ASP A 96 -8.35 9.47 11.95
N VAL A 97 -9.08 9.75 10.86
CA VAL A 97 -8.50 9.89 9.50
C VAL A 97 -8.50 11.32 8.98
N ARG A 98 -9.32 12.22 9.54
CA ARG A 98 -9.42 13.63 9.11
C ARG A 98 -8.13 14.42 9.35
N GLY A 99 -7.32 14.02 10.32
CA GLY A 99 -6.04 14.67 10.63
C GLY A 99 -4.89 14.32 9.69
N GLY A 100 -5.13 13.57 8.62
CA GLY A 100 -4.07 13.01 7.76
C GLY A 100 -3.41 11.78 8.38
N GLN A 101 -2.21 11.43 7.90
CA GLN A 101 -1.46 10.28 8.45
C GLN A 101 -0.06 10.67 8.93
N ALA A 102 0.39 9.98 9.98
CA ALA A 102 1.72 10.13 10.55
C ALA A 102 2.84 9.67 9.61
N SER A 103 2.53 8.72 8.72
CA SER A 103 3.46 8.04 7.84
C SER A 103 2.96 7.97 6.40
N TRP A 104 3.77 8.48 5.48
CA TRP A 104 3.58 8.37 4.03
C TRP A 104 4.70 7.55 3.41
N ASN A 105 4.36 6.72 2.43
CA ASN A 105 5.31 6.04 1.58
C ASN A 105 5.22 6.58 0.15
N PHE A 106 6.36 6.88 -0.45
CA PHE A 106 6.47 7.37 -1.81
C PHE A 106 7.40 6.46 -2.59
N VAL A 107 7.05 6.13 -3.83
CA VAL A 107 7.96 5.41 -4.73
C VAL A 107 8.41 6.37 -5.81
N PHE A 108 9.71 6.51 -5.99
CA PHE A 108 10.32 7.30 -7.06
C PHE A 108 11.03 6.38 -8.05
N TYR A 109 11.01 6.76 -9.32
CA TYR A 109 11.65 6.03 -10.42
C TYR A 109 12.66 6.93 -11.14
N SER A 110 13.81 6.37 -11.46
CA SER A 110 14.82 6.96 -12.34
C SER A 110 14.75 6.27 -13.70
N PRO A 111 14.33 6.97 -14.77
CA PRO A 111 14.30 6.42 -16.13
C PRO A 111 15.70 6.23 -16.72
N VAL A 112 16.71 6.95 -16.23
CA VAL A 112 18.10 6.84 -16.70
C VAL A 112 18.74 5.53 -16.24
N ASN A 113 18.42 5.13 -15.01
CA ASN A 113 19.04 3.97 -14.36
C ASN A 113 18.13 2.72 -14.34
N ASP A 114 16.87 2.83 -14.79
CA ASP A 114 15.85 1.78 -14.67
C ASP A 114 15.72 1.22 -13.26
N THR A 115 15.79 2.11 -12.27
CA THR A 115 15.69 1.77 -10.85
C THR A 115 14.62 2.60 -10.17
N ALA A 116 14.00 2.03 -9.14
CA ALA A 116 13.09 2.75 -8.26
C ALA A 116 13.59 2.69 -6.80
N VAL A 117 13.09 3.61 -5.98
CA VAL A 117 13.37 3.66 -4.55
C VAL A 117 12.10 3.99 -3.78
N SER A 118 11.93 3.34 -2.62
CA SER A 118 10.86 3.69 -1.68
C SER A 118 11.39 4.72 -0.69
N THR A 119 10.62 5.77 -0.44
CA THR A 119 10.91 6.82 0.52
C THR A 119 9.77 6.92 1.51
N THR A 120 10.06 6.69 2.78
CA THR A 120 9.07 6.82 3.86
C THR A 120 9.27 8.15 4.57
N VAL A 121 8.18 8.87 4.80
CA VAL A 121 8.15 10.07 5.63
C VAL A 121 7.32 9.76 6.87
N VAL A 122 7.98 9.74 8.03
CA VAL A 122 7.29 9.60 9.33
C VAL A 122 7.51 10.88 10.10
N ASP A 123 6.43 11.56 10.47
CA ASP A 123 6.42 12.91 11.03
C ASP A 123 7.15 13.92 10.15
N LYS A 124 8.45 14.10 10.39
CA LYS A 124 9.34 15.01 9.65
C LYS A 124 10.64 14.34 9.22
N GLN A 125 10.80 13.07 9.53
CA GLN A 125 11.97 12.29 9.19
C GLN A 125 11.70 11.56 7.87
N VAL A 126 12.70 11.60 6.99
CA VAL A 126 12.64 10.97 5.68
C VAL A 126 13.68 9.86 5.64
N SER A 127 13.23 8.64 5.37
CA SER A 127 14.07 7.47 5.15
C SER A 127 13.97 7.06 3.70
N VAL A 128 15.11 6.90 3.04
CA VAL A 128 15.21 6.40 1.66
C VAL A 128 15.68 4.96 1.75
N GLY A 129 14.93 4.04 1.16
CA GLY A 129 15.29 2.63 1.09
C GLY A 129 16.40 2.35 0.07
N ASP A 130 16.74 1.09 -0.08
CA ASP A 130 17.68 0.66 -1.11
C ASP A 130 17.04 0.72 -2.51
N PRO A 131 17.75 1.22 -3.53
CA PRO A 131 17.27 1.18 -4.91
C PRO A 131 17.09 -0.26 -5.41
N TYR A 132 16.06 -0.48 -6.22
CA TYR A 132 15.77 -1.77 -6.83
C TYR A 132 15.50 -1.64 -8.33
N PRO A 133 15.88 -2.64 -9.15
CA PRO A 133 15.68 -2.59 -10.59
C PRO A 133 14.21 -2.69 -10.96
N THR A 134 13.82 -2.01 -12.03
CA THR A 134 12.48 -2.11 -12.64
C THR A 134 12.59 -2.77 -14.02
N TYR A 135 11.75 -3.77 -14.30
CA TYR A 135 11.79 -4.51 -15.57
C TYR A 135 10.81 -3.98 -16.64
N GLN A 136 10.11 -2.91 -16.34
CA GLN A 136 9.16 -2.24 -17.23
C GLN A 136 9.28 -0.74 -17.00
N THR A 137 9.11 0.05 -18.07
CA THR A 137 9.02 1.50 -17.96
C THR A 137 7.80 1.85 -17.13
N LEU A 138 8.03 2.52 -16.00
CA LEU A 138 6.97 3.03 -15.15
C LEU A 138 6.53 4.39 -15.67
N ASN A 139 5.23 4.68 -15.55
CA ASN A 139 4.67 5.98 -15.94
C ASN A 139 4.66 6.90 -14.72
N PRO A 140 5.50 7.94 -14.66
CA PRO A 140 5.53 8.83 -13.52
C PRO A 140 4.31 9.77 -13.48
N LEU A 141 3.95 10.16 -12.26
CA LEU A 141 2.90 11.13 -11.99
C LEU A 141 3.32 12.50 -12.52
N GLN A 142 2.39 13.15 -13.22
CA GLN A 142 2.54 14.54 -13.63
C GLN A 142 2.14 15.44 -12.47
N ILE A 143 3.10 15.74 -11.57
CA ILE A 143 2.85 16.48 -10.32
C ILE A 143 2.07 17.78 -10.53
N SER A 144 2.27 18.48 -11.65
CA SER A 144 1.54 19.72 -11.99
C SER A 144 0.02 19.52 -12.12
N GLY A 145 -0.45 18.31 -12.41
CA GLY A 145 -1.86 17.96 -12.50
C GLY A 145 -2.49 17.56 -11.17
N TRP A 146 -1.71 17.40 -10.10
CA TRP A 146 -2.22 16.95 -8.81
C TRP A 146 -2.80 18.15 -8.06
N GLN A 147 -4.14 18.19 -7.94
CA GLN A 147 -4.88 19.31 -7.35
C GLN A 147 -5.60 18.92 -6.04
N ILE A 148 -6.01 17.66 -5.92
CA ILE A 148 -6.71 17.13 -4.75
C ILE A 148 -5.70 16.43 -3.85
N ASP A 149 -5.38 17.01 -2.70
CA ASP A 149 -4.48 16.39 -1.71
C ASP A 149 -5.19 15.27 -0.93
N SER A 150 -4.46 14.56 -0.08
CA SER A 150 -4.97 13.43 0.71
C SER A 150 -6.14 13.81 1.60
N ASP A 151 -6.13 15.00 2.19
CA ASP A 151 -7.13 15.40 3.18
C ASP A 151 -8.48 15.64 2.49
N ASP A 152 -8.46 16.28 1.33
CA ASP A 152 -9.65 16.45 0.49
C ASP A 152 -10.15 15.11 -0.06
N ALA A 153 -9.25 14.22 -0.47
CA ALA A 153 -9.61 12.87 -0.91
C ALA A 153 -10.26 12.04 0.21
N ILE A 154 -9.73 12.12 1.44
CA ILE A 154 -10.32 11.49 2.63
C ILE A 154 -11.67 12.11 2.96
N ASN A 155 -11.82 13.43 2.88
CA ASN A 155 -13.11 14.09 3.07
C ASN A 155 -14.14 13.62 2.04
N LEU A 156 -13.76 13.51 0.77
CA LEU A 156 -14.61 12.97 -0.28
C LEU A 156 -14.99 11.51 0.00
N PHE A 157 -14.05 10.67 0.44
CA PHE A 157 -14.33 9.30 0.87
C PHE A 157 -15.39 9.25 1.99
N LEU A 158 -15.20 10.07 3.03
CA LEU A 158 -16.12 10.11 4.17
C LEU A 158 -17.52 10.54 3.75
N LEU A 159 -17.62 11.60 2.95
CA LEU A 159 -18.89 12.15 2.45
C LEU A 159 -19.65 11.21 1.51
N ASN A 160 -18.96 10.28 0.84
CA ASN A 160 -19.54 9.37 -0.15
C ASN A 160 -19.83 7.96 0.40
N GLY A 161 -19.97 7.81 1.71
CA GLY A 161 -20.35 6.56 2.36
C GLY A 161 -19.29 5.98 3.29
N GLY A 162 -18.06 6.48 3.22
CA GLY A 162 -16.98 6.07 4.13
C GLY A 162 -17.30 6.34 5.59
N GLU A 163 -17.95 7.46 5.92
CA GLU A 163 -18.35 7.77 7.30
C GLU A 163 -19.42 6.80 7.83
N ALA A 164 -20.39 6.41 6.99
CA ALA A 164 -21.38 5.40 7.35
C ALA A 164 -20.70 4.04 7.57
N PHE A 165 -19.79 3.64 6.67
CA PHE A 165 -19.01 2.43 6.81
C PHE A 165 -18.19 2.40 8.11
N LEU A 166 -17.46 3.47 8.43
CA LEU A 166 -16.66 3.58 9.67
C LEU A 166 -17.51 3.64 10.95
N ARG A 167 -18.77 4.06 10.85
CA ARG A 167 -19.71 4.04 11.98
C ARG A 167 -20.26 2.63 12.22
N ASP A 168 -20.55 1.92 11.14
CA ASP A 168 -21.16 0.59 11.19
C ASP A 168 -20.12 -0.51 11.46
N GLN A 169 -18.86 -0.27 11.08
CA GLN A 169 -17.73 -1.17 11.26
C GLN A 169 -16.73 -0.61 12.29
N THR A 170 -16.31 -1.42 13.25
CA THR A 170 -15.19 -1.11 14.15
C THR A 170 -13.95 -1.87 13.75
N ASP A 171 -12.75 -1.37 14.07
CA ASP A 171 -11.48 -2.03 13.74
C ASP A 171 -11.30 -2.18 12.22
N VAL A 172 -11.25 -1.02 11.56
CA VAL A 172 -11.10 -0.90 10.10
C VAL A 172 -9.65 -0.58 9.75
N SER A 173 -9.09 -1.29 8.78
CA SER A 173 -7.84 -0.90 8.13
C SER A 173 -8.17 -0.02 6.92
N LEU A 174 -7.60 1.18 6.83
CA LEU A 174 -7.79 2.09 5.70
C LEU A 174 -6.48 2.31 4.96
N THR A 175 -6.50 2.25 3.64
CA THR A 175 -5.36 2.61 2.79
C THR A 175 -5.80 3.68 1.80
N SER A 176 -4.96 4.70 1.64
CA SER A 176 -5.08 5.71 0.59
C SER A 176 -3.86 5.62 -0.32
N GLN A 177 -4.08 5.59 -1.63
CA GLN A 177 -3.02 5.51 -2.63
C GLN A 177 -3.30 6.45 -3.79
N LEU A 178 -2.33 7.31 -4.10
CA LEU A 178 -2.27 8.11 -5.32
C LEU A 178 -1.42 7.38 -6.36
N SER A 179 -1.98 7.14 -7.54
CA SER A 179 -1.24 6.53 -8.66
C SER A 179 -1.82 6.96 -10.00
N THR A 180 -1.10 6.68 -11.10
CA THR A 180 -1.64 6.88 -12.45
C THR A 180 -2.29 5.61 -12.99
N ILE A 181 -3.42 5.73 -13.69
CA ILE A 181 -3.95 4.64 -14.52
C ILE A 181 -3.07 4.43 -15.75
N ALA A 182 -2.72 3.17 -16.01
CA ALA A 182 -2.06 2.76 -17.23
C ALA A 182 -2.93 3.10 -18.46
N GLY A 183 -2.37 3.86 -19.41
CA GLY A 183 -2.96 4.13 -20.72
C GLY A 183 -3.50 5.54 -20.94
N ASN A 184 -3.93 6.26 -19.89
CA ASN A 184 -4.37 7.66 -20.02
C ASN A 184 -3.58 8.65 -19.16
N GLY A 185 -2.73 8.18 -18.25
CA GLY A 185 -1.90 9.04 -17.39
C GLY A 185 -2.69 9.83 -16.34
N ARG A 186 -3.99 9.55 -16.17
CA ARG A 186 -4.83 10.19 -15.16
C ARG A 186 -4.39 9.76 -13.78
N MET A 187 -4.20 10.73 -12.89
CA MET A 187 -3.90 10.49 -11.48
C MET A 187 -5.19 10.25 -10.71
N GLU A 188 -5.19 9.20 -9.89
CA GLU A 188 -6.34 8.81 -9.10
C GLU A 188 -5.93 8.52 -7.67
N TRP A 189 -6.76 8.98 -6.75
CA TRP A 189 -6.79 8.45 -5.39
C TRP A 189 -7.65 7.20 -5.37
N LEU A 190 -7.08 6.10 -4.90
CA LEU A 190 -7.80 4.90 -4.48
C LEU A 190 -7.79 4.87 -2.95
N ILE A 191 -8.96 4.98 -2.34
CA ILE A 191 -9.11 4.84 -0.89
C ILE A 191 -9.95 3.60 -0.62
N SER A 192 -9.39 2.66 0.14
CA SER A 192 -10.01 1.39 0.49
C SER A 192 -10.03 1.21 2.00
N ALA A 193 -11.21 0.98 2.54
CA ALA A 193 -11.46 0.58 3.90
C ALA A 193 -11.81 -0.91 3.95
N PHE A 194 -11.21 -1.64 4.89
CA PHE A 194 -11.42 -3.06 5.12
C PHE A 194 -11.75 -3.29 6.59
N ALA A 195 -12.94 -3.81 6.86
CA ALA A 195 -13.37 -4.17 8.20
C ALA A 195 -12.74 -5.50 8.62
N ASN A 196 -11.81 -5.46 9.58
CA ASN A 196 -10.99 -6.62 9.94
C ASN A 196 -11.82 -7.79 10.53
N ARG A 197 -13.04 -7.51 11.02
CA ARG A 197 -13.89 -8.48 11.71
C ARG A 197 -14.72 -9.37 10.79
N ASN A 198 -15.30 -8.81 9.74
CA ASN A 198 -16.23 -9.50 8.84
C ASN A 198 -15.75 -9.50 7.37
N GLY A 199 -14.66 -8.81 7.06
CA GLY A 199 -14.10 -8.74 5.71
C GLY A 199 -14.87 -7.85 4.75
N GLU A 200 -15.83 -7.06 5.24
CA GLU A 200 -16.50 -6.07 4.39
C GLU A 200 -15.51 -5.00 3.93
N THR A 201 -15.71 -4.53 2.70
CA THR A 201 -14.87 -3.50 2.08
C THR A 201 -15.72 -2.34 1.62
N PHE A 202 -15.17 -1.14 1.72
CA PHE A 202 -15.71 0.03 1.05
C PHE A 202 -14.56 0.75 0.33
N THR A 203 -14.72 1.04 -0.96
CA THR A 203 -13.68 1.61 -1.80
C THR A 203 -14.21 2.75 -2.65
N ILE A 204 -13.42 3.81 -2.79
CA ILE A 204 -13.69 4.92 -3.69
C ILE A 204 -12.48 5.20 -4.59
N ARG A 205 -12.76 5.62 -5.83
CA ARG A 205 -11.78 6.20 -6.74
C ARG A 205 -12.13 7.64 -7.04
N ILE A 206 -11.14 8.52 -6.95
CA ILE A 206 -11.30 9.96 -7.10
C ILE A 206 -10.26 10.45 -8.10
N ASP A 207 -10.67 11.27 -9.07
CA ASP A 207 -9.74 11.98 -9.95
C ASP A 207 -8.93 12.99 -9.12
N ALA A 208 -7.61 12.82 -9.06
CA ALA A 208 -6.75 13.66 -8.24
C ALA A 208 -6.53 15.09 -8.80
N SER A 209 -7.06 15.37 -10.00
CA SER A 209 -6.98 16.66 -10.68
C SER A 209 -8.27 17.46 -10.54
N THR A 210 -9.42 16.78 -10.49
CA THR A 210 -10.75 17.45 -10.46
C THR A 210 -11.53 17.23 -9.17
N GLY A 211 -11.25 16.14 -8.45
CA GLY A 211 -12.06 15.70 -7.30
C GLY A 211 -13.31 14.91 -7.70
N ASP A 212 -13.47 14.60 -8.98
CA ASP A 212 -14.61 13.81 -9.45
C ASP A 212 -14.56 12.39 -8.89
N ILE A 213 -15.71 11.92 -8.40
CA ILE A 213 -15.86 10.52 -7.97
C ILE A 213 -15.98 9.65 -9.21
N LEU A 214 -14.96 8.83 -9.46
CA LEU A 214 -14.89 7.94 -10.61
C LEU A 214 -15.64 6.63 -10.33
N GLU A 215 -15.60 6.16 -9.09
CA GLU A 215 -16.18 4.88 -8.67
C GLU A 215 -16.40 4.81 -7.16
N VAL A 216 -17.47 4.15 -6.74
CA VAL A 216 -17.76 3.76 -5.35
C VAL A 216 -18.18 2.29 -5.34
N ARG A 217 -17.59 1.47 -4.47
CA ARG A 217 -17.88 0.03 -4.33
C ARG A 217 -17.92 -0.40 -2.87
#